data_AF-E6TPP8-F1
#
_entry.id   AF-E6TPP8-F1
#
_cell.length_a   1.000
_cell.length_b   1.000
_cell.length_c   1.000
_cell.angle_alpha   90.00
_cell.angle_beta   90.00
_cell.angle_gamma   90.00
#
_symmetry.space_group_name_H-M   'P 1'
#
loop_
_entity.id
_entity.type
_entity.pdbx_description
1 polymer ?
#
loop_
_entity_poly.entity_id
_entity_poly.type
_entity_poly.pdbx_seq_one_letter_code
_entity_poly.pdbx_strand_id
1 'polypeptide(L)'
;MTNTNDADWQADWAIEIDRGRLALDGSLVDAINALTRAQQALATLTSTHVYDTEFAENPQGDDIASFLSDSLRNTRAAYHIAHRVIEDERT
;
A
#
# COMPACT_ATOMS: atom_id res chain seq x y z
N MET A 1 -22.11 -11.17 37.01
CA MET A 1 -20.91 -10.52 37.58
C MET A 1 -19.83 -10.68 36.52
N THR A 2 -19.70 -9.69 35.65
CA THR A 2 -18.67 -9.68 34.61
C THR A 2 -17.33 -9.51 35.32
N ASN A 3 -16.40 -10.45 35.16
CA ASN A 3 -15.09 -10.35 35.77
C ASN A 3 -14.42 -9.09 35.24
N THR A 4 -13.96 -8.21 36.14
CA THR A 4 -13.21 -7.00 35.79
C THR A 4 -12.04 -7.31 34.85
N ASN A 5 -11.40 -8.47 35.02
CA ASN A 5 -10.33 -8.97 34.15
C ASN A 5 -10.76 -9.17 32.69
N ASP A 6 -12.02 -9.58 32.43
CA ASP A 6 -12.50 -9.81 31.07
C ASP A 6 -12.72 -8.48 30.32
N ALA A 7 -13.11 -7.42 31.04
CA ALA A 7 -13.29 -6.08 30.47
C ALA A 7 -11.94 -5.41 30.17
N ASP A 8 -10.94 -5.61 31.02
CA ASP A 8 -9.61 -5.02 30.87
C ASP A 8 -8.87 -5.60 29.65
N TRP A 9 -8.89 -6.93 29.45
CA TRP A 9 -8.26 -7.54 28.27
C TRP A 9 -8.97 -7.20 26.96
N GLN A 10 -10.30 -7.07 26.98
CA GLN A 10 -11.06 -6.62 25.80
C GLN A 10 -10.70 -5.19 25.40
N ALA A 11 -10.45 -4.30 26.37
CA ALA A 11 -10.02 -2.93 26.12
C ALA A 11 -8.60 -2.87 25.53
N ASP A 12 -7.67 -3.69 26.05
CA ASP A 12 -6.32 -3.79 25.50
C ASP A 12 -6.32 -4.30 24.05
N TRP A 13 -7.12 -5.33 23.75
CA TRP A 13 -7.26 -5.84 22.38
C TRP A 13 -7.85 -4.81 21.43
N ALA A 14 -8.85 -4.04 21.87
CA ALA A 14 -9.42 -2.98 21.05
C ALA A 14 -8.37 -1.92 20.68
N ILE A 15 -7.50 -1.54 21.61
CA ILE A 15 -6.39 -0.60 21.36
C ILE A 15 -5.39 -1.19 20.36
N GLU A 16 -5.02 -2.46 20.50
CA GLU A 16 -4.09 -3.12 19.58
C GLU A 16 -4.67 -3.26 18.18
N ILE A 17 -5.96 -3.59 18.07
CA ILE A 17 -6.68 -3.66 16.80
C ILE A 17 -6.68 -2.30 16.11
N ASP A 18 -7.04 -1.22 16.81
CA ASP A 18 -7.07 0.12 16.23
C ASP A 18 -5.68 0.61 15.78
N ARG A 19 -4.64 0.29 16.55
CA ARG A 19 -3.25 0.54 16.14
C ARG A 19 -2.89 -0.25 14.90
N GLY A 20 -3.28 -1.52 14.82
CA GLY A 20 -3.06 -2.38 13.66
C GLY A 20 -3.76 -1.84 12.40
N ARG A 21 -5.01 -1.40 12.53
CA ARG A 21 -5.79 -0.78 11.44
C ARG A 21 -5.12 0.48 10.91
N LEU A 22 -4.74 1.40 11.78
CA LEU A 22 -4.04 2.63 11.41
C LEU A 22 -2.69 2.33 10.72
N ALA A 23 -1.94 1.37 11.26
CA ALA A 23 -0.66 0.97 10.66
C ALA A 23 -0.83 0.34 9.28
N LEU A 24 -1.86 -0.50 9.08
CA LEU A 24 -2.18 -1.11 7.80
C LEU A 24 -2.58 -0.06 6.76
N ASP A 25 -3.52 0.82 7.08
CA ASP A 25 -4.01 1.87 6.17
C ASP A 25 -2.87 2.80 5.76
N GLY A 26 -2.08 3.27 6.74
CA GLY A 26 -0.91 4.11 6.49
C GLY A 26 0.15 3.43 5.61
N SER A 27 0.48 2.16 5.88
CA SER A 27 1.47 1.42 5.10
C SER A 27 1.04 1.20 3.65
N LEU A 28 -0.26 1.00 3.41
CA LEU A 28 -0.80 0.87 2.05
C LEU A 28 -0.71 2.19 1.28
N VAL A 29 -0.99 3.33 1.93
CA VAL A 29 -0.79 4.66 1.35
C VAL A 29 0.68 4.91 1.02
N ASP A 30 1.59 4.57 1.93
CA ASP A 30 3.02 4.71 1.73
C ASP A 30 3.52 3.87 0.55
N ALA A 31 3.03 2.63 0.43
CA ALA A 31 3.33 1.75 -0.71
C ALA A 31 2.82 2.34 -2.03
N ILE A 32 1.59 2.87 -2.10
CA ILE A 32 1.05 3.52 -3.30
C ILE A 32 1.94 4.71 -3.70
N ASN A 33 2.35 5.52 -2.72
CA ASN A 33 3.20 6.68 -2.97
C ASN A 33 4.60 6.28 -3.48
N ALA A 34 5.20 5.24 -2.89
CA ALA A 34 6.49 4.72 -3.33
C ALA A 34 6.43 4.15 -4.76
N LEU A 35 5.40 3.35 -5.07
CA LEU A 35 5.19 2.79 -6.41
C LEU A 35 4.94 3.87 -7.46
N THR A 36 4.17 4.91 -7.11
CA THR A 36 3.93 6.07 -7.99
C THR A 36 5.24 6.79 -8.32
N ARG A 37 6.09 7.03 -7.31
CA ARG A 37 7.41 7.65 -7.53
C ARG A 37 8.33 6.77 -8.39
N ALA A 38 8.32 5.45 -8.17
CA ALA A 38 9.08 4.52 -8.98
C ALA A 38 8.63 4.53 -10.45
N GLN A 39 7.31 4.58 -10.71
CA GLN A 39 6.77 4.69 -12.06
C GLN A 39 7.18 6.01 -12.75
N GLN A 40 7.21 7.12 -12.02
CA GLN A 40 7.69 8.40 -12.54
C GLN A 40 9.19 8.37 -12.86
N ALA A 41 10.00 7.73 -12.02
CA ALA A 41 11.43 7.56 -12.25
C ALA A 41 11.67 6.71 -13.51
N LEU A 42 10.97 5.59 -13.66
CA LEU A 42 11.06 4.75 -14.86
C LEU A 42 10.64 5.53 -16.11
N ALA A 43 9.52 6.26 -16.06
CA ALA A 43 9.06 7.09 -17.17
C ALA A 43 10.09 8.17 -17.57
N THR A 44 10.87 8.67 -16.61
CA THR A 44 11.97 9.61 -16.88
C THR A 44 13.10 8.90 -17.62
N LEU A 45 13.53 7.73 -17.14
CA LEU A 45 14.59 6.93 -17.76
C LEU A 45 14.23 6.51 -19.18
N THR A 46 12.99 6.10 -19.42
CA THR A 46 12.49 5.68 -20.74
C THR A 46 11.99 6.84 -21.61
N SER A 47 12.12 8.09 -21.16
CA SER A 47 11.72 9.26 -21.94
C SER A 47 12.63 9.47 -23.15
N THR A 48 12.14 10.13 -24.19
CA THR A 48 12.97 10.49 -25.35
C THR A 48 14.06 11.52 -25.04
N HIS A 49 14.00 12.17 -23.87
CA HIS A 49 15.01 13.13 -23.44
C HIS A 49 16.22 12.47 -22.77
N VAL A 50 15.99 11.49 -21.89
CA VAL A 50 17.05 10.77 -21.16
C VAL A 50 17.45 9.50 -21.91
N TYR A 51 16.46 8.72 -22.36
CA TYR A 51 16.60 7.52 -23.16
C TYR A 51 17.69 6.56 -22.68
N ASP A 52 17.57 6.11 -21.43
CA ASP A 52 18.44 5.08 -20.88
C ASP A 52 18.13 3.73 -21.56
N THR A 53 19.02 3.26 -22.43
CA THR A 53 18.81 2.06 -23.25
C THR A 53 18.71 0.78 -22.43
N GLU A 54 19.29 0.73 -21.23
CA GLU A 54 19.18 -0.44 -20.33
C GLU A 54 17.75 -0.61 -19.82
N PHE A 55 16.99 0.49 -19.71
CA PHE A 55 15.58 0.48 -19.34
C PHE A 55 14.62 0.63 -20.52
N ALA A 56 15.02 1.29 -21.61
CA ALA A 56 14.14 1.62 -22.73
C ALA A 56 14.07 0.54 -23.82
N GLU A 57 15.14 -0.26 -24.01
CA GLU A 57 15.24 -1.23 -25.11
C GLU A 57 15.37 -2.68 -24.63
N ASN A 58 15.48 -2.90 -23.33
CA ASN A 58 15.65 -4.22 -22.73
C ASN A 58 14.30 -4.76 -22.22
N PRO A 59 13.96 -6.04 -22.44
CA PRO A 59 12.81 -6.69 -21.82
C PRO A 59 12.71 -6.49 -20.29
N GLN A 60 13.83 -6.34 -19.59
CA GLN A 60 13.84 -6.05 -18.16
C GLN A 60 13.15 -4.72 -17.81
N GLY A 61 13.25 -3.71 -18.67
CA GLY A 61 12.55 -2.44 -18.49
C GLY A 61 11.03 -2.59 -18.59
N ASP A 62 10.56 -3.39 -19.56
CA ASP A 62 9.15 -3.73 -19.74
C ASP A 62 8.61 -4.57 -18.57
N ASP A 63 9.42 -5.50 -18.05
CA ASP A 63 9.09 -6.29 -16.86
C ASP A 63 8.92 -5.40 -15.63
N ILE A 64 9.83 -4.43 -15.43
CA ILE A 64 9.73 -3.46 -14.33
C ILE A 64 8.49 -2.59 -14.50
N ALA A 65 8.20 -2.09 -15.72
CA ALA A 65 7.01 -1.29 -16.00
C ALA A 65 5.71 -2.06 -15.69
N SER A 66 5.67 -3.33 -16.07
CA SER A 66 4.54 -4.23 -15.82
C SER A 66 4.38 -4.49 -14.32
N PHE A 67 5.47 -4.82 -13.63
CA PHE A 67 5.47 -5.02 -12.18
C PHE A 67 4.96 -3.79 -11.43
N LEU A 68 5.43 -2.59 -11.77
CA LEU A 68 4.99 -1.35 -11.12
C LEU A 68 3.50 -1.09 -11.36
N SER A 69 3.02 -1.32 -12.58
CA SER A 69 1.62 -1.11 -12.95
C SER A 69 0.68 -2.07 -12.21
N ASP A 70 1.03 -3.36 -12.18
CA ASP A 70 0.26 -4.38 -11.47
C ASP A 70 0.31 -4.19 -9.96
N SER A 71 1.47 -3.86 -9.41
CA SER A 71 1.64 -3.58 -7.98
C SER A 71 0.77 -2.38 -7.58
N LEU A 72 0.81 -1.28 -8.32
CA LEU A 72 -0.01 -0.10 -8.03
C LEU A 72 -1.51 -0.42 -8.06
N ARG A 73 -1.95 -1.20 -9.06
CA ARG A 73 -3.36 -1.66 -9.15
C ARG A 73 -3.75 -2.48 -7.93
N ASN A 74 -2.95 -3.48 -7.59
CA ASN A 74 -3.24 -4.41 -6.50
C ASN A 74 -3.17 -3.70 -5.14
N THR A 75 -2.21 -2.80 -4.91
CA THR A 75 -2.10 -2.03 -3.66
C THR A 75 -3.26 -1.06 -3.50
N ARG A 76 -3.70 -0.38 -4.58
CA ARG A 76 -4.91 0.47 -4.52
C ARG A 76 -6.16 -0.34 -4.18
N ALA A 77 -6.31 -1.53 -4.76
CA ALA A 77 -7.42 -2.42 -4.43
C ALA A 77 -7.38 -2.84 -2.95
N ALA A 78 -6.21 -3.26 -2.46
CA ALA A 78 -6.02 -3.61 -1.06
C ALA A 78 -6.32 -2.44 -0.12
N TYR A 79 -5.84 -1.23 -0.44
CA TYR A 79 -6.15 0.00 0.29
C TYR A 79 -7.65 0.24 0.37
N HIS A 80 -8.36 0.23 -0.76
CA HIS A 80 -9.81 0.48 -0.74
C HIS A 80 -10.59 -0.56 0.06
N ILE A 81 -10.19 -1.83 0.01
CA ILE A 81 -10.82 -2.90 0.80
C ILE A 81 -10.54 -2.68 2.29
N ALA A 82 -9.28 -2.48 2.68
CA ALA A 82 -8.90 -2.27 4.06
C ALA A 82 -9.54 -1.01 4.65
N HIS A 83 -9.45 0.10 3.93
CA HIS A 83 -10.04 1.37 4.33
C HIS A 83 -11.55 1.26 4.56
N ARG A 84 -12.26 0.54 3.68
CA ARG A 84 -13.69 0.28 3.86
C ARG A 84 -13.99 -0.55 5.11
N VAL A 85 -13.25 -1.64 5.34
CA VAL A 85 -13.44 -2.47 6.55
C VAL A 85 -13.23 -1.63 7.81
N ILE A 86 -12.19 -0.79 7.82
CA ILE A 86 -11.87 0.10 8.95
C ILE A 86 -12.97 1.14 9.17
N GLU A 87 -13.49 1.77 8.10
CA GLU A 87 -14.55 2.77 8.22
C GLU A 87 -15.90 2.16 8.61
N ASP A 88 -16.27 0.99 8.06
CA ASP A 88 -17.51 0.28 8.40
C ASP A 88 -17.54 -0.10 9.90
N GLU A 89 -16.40 -0.44 10.51
CA GLU A 89 -16.27 -0.71 11.95
C GLU A 89 -16.35 0.54 12.84
N ARG A 90 -16.28 1.74 12.27
CA ARG A 90 -16.39 3.03 12.99
C ARG A 90 -17.80 3.61 12.98
N THR A 91 -18.73 3.00 12.25
CA THR A 91 -20.16 3.36 12.13
C THR A 91 -21.09 2.43 12.91
#